data_AF-A0AA35SML8-F1
#
_entry.id   AF-A0AA35SML8-F1
#
_cell.length_a   1.000
_cell.length_b   1.000
_cell.length_c   1.000
_cell.angle_alpha   90.00
_cell.angle_beta   90.00
_cell.angle_gamma   90.00
#
_symmetry.space_group_name_H-M   'P 1'
#
loop_
_entity.id
_entity.type
_entity.pdbx_description
1 polymer ?
#
loop_
_entity_poly.entity_id
_entity_poly.type
_entity_poly.pdbx_seq_one_letter_code
_entity_poly.pdbx_strand_id
1 'polypeptide(L)'
;MSALIHALYETKNVGVARYIARKNAAPRLVALLPQIKASHECLLMLHLPFMEDIRQYTFPSLSGPSGSATPSGKMVHWSPGIMQMCRLTPQSLSL
;
A
#
# COMPACT_ATOMS: atom_id res chain seq x y z
N MET A 1 17.99 4.22 -17.46
CA MET A 1 16.99 4.07 -16.37
C MET A 1 15.94 3.01 -16.70
N SER A 2 15.51 2.86 -17.96
CA SER A 2 14.59 1.80 -18.43
C SER A 2 14.95 0.38 -17.94
N ALA A 3 16.17 -0.08 -18.22
CA ALA A 3 16.61 -1.42 -17.82
C ALA A 3 16.47 -1.69 -16.30
N LEU A 4 16.69 -0.67 -15.46
CA LEU A 4 16.52 -0.80 -14.01
C LEU A 4 15.04 -0.93 -13.62
N ILE A 5 14.15 -0.13 -14.24
CA ILE A 5 12.71 -0.18 -13.99
C ILE A 5 12.16 -1.55 -14.38
N HIS A 6 12.51 -2.03 -15.58
CA HIS A 6 12.09 -3.34 -16.08
C HIS A 6 12.62 -4.48 -15.21
N ALA A 7 13.91 -4.46 -14.83
CA ALA A 7 14.48 -5.48 -13.95
C ALA A 7 13.78 -5.54 -12.58
N LEU A 8 13.48 -4.39 -11.95
CA LEU A 8 12.73 -4.34 -10.70
C LEU A 8 11.30 -4.85 -10.87
N TYR A 9 10.66 -4.52 -11.98
CA TYR A 9 9.30 -4.96 -12.29
C TYR A 9 9.21 -6.48 -12.49
N GLU A 10 10.10 -7.05 -13.30
CA GLU A 10 10.14 -8.48 -13.60
C GLU A 10 10.46 -9.32 -12.36
N THR A 11 11.37 -8.83 -11.51
CA THR A 11 11.76 -9.52 -10.28
C THR A 11 10.82 -9.29 -9.10
N LYS A 12 9.77 -8.47 -9.26
CA LYS A 12 8.84 -8.04 -8.19
C LYS A 12 9.57 -7.41 -6.99
N ASN A 13 10.64 -6.68 -7.27
CA ASN A 13 11.49 -6.04 -6.28
C ASN A 13 11.29 -4.52 -6.27
N VAL A 14 11.73 -3.89 -5.18
CA VAL A 14 11.77 -2.43 -5.01
C VAL A 14 13.20 -1.98 -4.74
N GLY A 15 13.56 -0.78 -5.19
CA GLY A 15 14.83 -0.16 -4.81
C GLY A 15 14.71 0.52 -3.45
N VAL A 16 15.76 0.45 -2.62
CA VAL A 16 15.88 1.25 -1.39
C VAL A 16 17.07 2.18 -1.55
N ALA A 17 16.88 3.48 -1.30
CA ALA A 17 17.90 4.49 -1.53
C ALA A 17 17.94 5.56 -0.43
N ARG A 18 19.10 6.20 -0.31
CA ARG A 18 19.28 7.43 0.47
C ARG A 18 19.08 8.63 -0.44
N TYR A 19 18.05 9.42 -0.17
CA TYR A 19 17.72 10.62 -0.94
C TYR A 19 18.11 11.89 -0.18
N ILE A 20 18.79 12.82 -0.86
CA ILE A 20 19.16 14.14 -0.36
C ILE A 20 18.79 15.15 -1.45
N ALA A 21 17.77 15.98 -1.19
CA ALA A 21 17.23 16.88 -2.21
C ALA A 21 18.19 18.00 -2.64
N ARG A 22 19.06 18.45 -1.73
CA ARG A 22 20.06 19.52 -1.96
C ARG A 22 21.21 19.39 -0.98
N LYS A 23 22.33 20.07 -1.27
CA LYS A 23 23.47 20.14 -0.34
C LYS A 23 23.00 20.58 1.06
N ASN A 24 23.43 19.87 2.09
CA ASN A 24 23.08 20.08 3.51
C ASN A 24 21.60 19.82 3.89
N ALA A 25 20.79 19.20 3.03
CA ALA A 25 19.48 18.70 3.46
C ALA A 25 19.62 17.41 4.26
N ALA A 26 18.68 17.18 5.19
CA ALA A 26 18.62 15.93 5.94
C ALA A 26 18.41 14.74 4.98
N PRO A 27 19.19 13.66 5.10
CA PRO A 27 19.01 12.47 4.29
C PRO A 27 17.68 11.78 4.64
N ARG A 28 16.98 11.29 3.63
CA ARG A 28 15.75 10.52 3.77
C ARG A 28 15.94 9.12 3.23
N LEU A 29 15.37 8.13 3.92
CA LEU A 29 15.26 6.77 3.38
C LEU A 29 14.03 6.72 2.46
N VAL A 30 14.22 6.22 1.24
CA VAL A 30 13.14 6.14 0.25
C VAL A 30 13.09 4.77 -0.41
N ALA A 31 11.87 4.31 -0.72
CA ALA A 31 11.61 3.22 -1.63
C ALA A 31 11.38 3.76 -3.05
N LEU A 32 11.90 3.04 -4.05
CA LEU A 32 11.75 3.30 -5.47
C LEU A 32 10.93 2.15 -6.07
N LEU A 33 9.68 2.43 -6.43
CA LEU A 33 8.76 1.44 -6.97
C LEU A 33 8.72 1.55 -8.50
N PRO A 34 8.89 0.45 -9.25
CA PRO A 34 8.75 0.46 -10.69
C PRO A 34 7.30 0.70 -11.11
N GLN A 35 7.08 1.67 -11.99
CA GLN A 35 5.78 1.94 -12.60
C GLN A 35 5.92 2.01 -14.12
N ILE A 36 5.24 1.09 -14.81
CA ILE A 36 5.17 1.03 -16.27
C ILE A 36 3.74 1.39 -16.68
N LYS A 37 3.58 2.47 -17.45
CA LYS A 37 2.32 2.93 -18.03
C LYS A 37 2.43 2.96 -19.55
N ALA A 38 1.29 3.03 -20.24
CA ALA A 38 1.24 3.06 -21.70
C ALA A 38 2.07 4.21 -22.32
N SER A 39 2.17 5.36 -21.65
CA SER A 39 2.88 6.54 -22.17
C SER A 39 4.30 6.73 -21.63
N HIS A 40 4.64 6.11 -20.50
CA HIS A 40 5.93 6.30 -19.85
C HIS A 40 6.21 5.23 -18.81
N GLU A 41 7.49 5.09 -18.47
CA GLU A 41 7.97 4.32 -17.34
C GLU A 41 8.71 5.23 -16.35
N CYS A 42 8.57 4.97 -15.06
CA CYS A 42 9.23 5.74 -14.02
C CYS A 42 9.42 4.96 -12.73
N LEU A 43 10.20 5.54 -11.82
CA LEU A 43 10.29 5.10 -10.43
C LEU A 43 9.51 6.05 -9.55
N LEU A 44 8.52 5.51 -8.82
CA LEU A 44 7.82 6.25 -7.78
C LEU A 44 8.68 6.28 -6.53
N MET A 45 8.99 7.47 -6.04
CA MET A 45 9.74 7.67 -4.81
C MET A 45 8.78 7.84 -3.63
N LEU A 46 8.83 6.90 -2.68
CA LEU A 46 8.06 6.94 -1.44
C LEU A 46 9.01 7.05 -0.25
N HIS A 47 8.73 7.94 0.69
CA HIS A 47 9.53 8.01 1.92
C HIS A 47 9.22 6.83 2.82
N LEU A 48 10.27 6.22 3.37
CA LEU A 48 10.14 5.17 4.38
C LEU A 48 10.28 5.78 5.78
N PRO A 49 9.47 5.32 6.76
CA PRO A 49 9.65 5.72 8.16
C PRO A 49 11.00 5.21 8.68
N PHE A 50 11.62 5.97 9.57
CA PHE A 50 12.73 5.47 10.35
C PHE A 50 12.22 4.66 11.55
N MET A 51 13.12 3.98 12.25
CA MET A 51 12.77 3.14 13.40
C MET A 51 12.05 3.95 14.50
N GLU A 52 12.40 5.21 14.66
CA GLU A 52 11.82 6.12 15.66
C GLU A 52 10.39 6.53 15.32
N ASP A 53 10.00 6.47 14.03
CA ASP A 53 8.66 6.79 13.57
C ASP A 53 7.67 5.63 13.80
N ILE A 54 8.17 4.42 14.07
CA ILE A 54 7.35 3.21 14.26
C ILE A 54 6.77 3.19 15.68
N ARG A 55 5.45 3.29 15.78
CA ARG A 55 4.72 3.15 17.04
C ARG A 55 4.19 1.73 17.22
N GLN A 56 4.64 1.05 18.27
CA GLN A 56 4.22 -0.31 18.58
C GLN A 56 2.98 -0.30 19.50
N TYR A 57 1.81 -0.50 18.92
CA TYR A 57 0.55 -0.68 19.66
C TYR A 57 0.10 -2.14 19.57
N THR A 58 -0.14 -2.77 20.72
CA THR A 58 -0.68 -4.13 20.78
C THR A 58 -2.20 -4.08 20.85
N PHE A 59 -2.86 -4.67 19.87
CA PHE A 59 -4.31 -4.84 19.85
C PHE A 59 -4.65 -6.33 20.00
N PRO A 60 -5.72 -6.68 20.75
CA PRO A 60 -6.20 -8.06 20.79
C PRO A 60 -6.65 -8.49 19.39
N SER A 61 -6.42 -9.75 19.04
CA SER A 61 -6.90 -10.28 17.77
C SER A 61 -8.43 -10.28 17.74
N LEU A 62 -9.00 -9.79 16.64
CA LEU A 62 -10.45 -9.78 16.45
C LEU A 62 -11.01 -11.20 16.21
N SER A 63 -10.20 -12.08 15.60
CA SER A 63 -10.54 -13.46 15.26
C SER A 63 -9.83 -14.42 16.21
N GLY A 64 -10.51 -14.83 17.28
CA GLY A 64 -10.04 -15.87 18.20
C GLY A 64 -11.21 -16.70 18.74
N PRO A 65 -10.97 -17.95 19.17
CA PRO A 65 -12.03 -18.85 19.67
C PRO A 65 -12.72 -18.33 20.94
N SER A 66 -12.09 -17.38 21.65
CA SER A 66 -12.62 -16.68 22.82
C SER A 66 -13.04 -15.23 22.53
N GLY A 67 -13.11 -14.82 21.26
CA GLY A 67 -13.38 -13.45 20.85
C GLY A 67 -14.86 -13.06 20.99
N SER A 68 -15.17 -12.22 21.97
CA SER A 68 -16.49 -11.63 22.23
C SER A 68 -17.06 -10.76 21.09
N ALA A 69 -16.31 -10.58 20.00
CA ALA A 69 -16.66 -9.73 18.86
C ALA A 69 -16.94 -10.53 17.56
N THR A 70 -17.40 -11.78 17.69
CA THR A 70 -17.85 -12.55 16.52
C THR A 70 -19.13 -11.92 15.97
N PRO A 71 -19.16 -11.57 14.67
CA PRO A 71 -20.31 -10.89 14.10
C PRO A 71 -21.55 -11.78 14.11
N SER A 72 -22.69 -11.23 14.53
CA SER A 72 -23.96 -11.96 14.48
C SER A 72 -24.33 -12.30 13.02
N GLY A 73 -25.00 -13.44 12.79
CA GLY A 73 -25.36 -13.89 11.43
C GLY A 73 -26.13 -12.85 10.61
N LYS A 74 -26.97 -12.05 11.26
CA LYS A 74 -27.64 -10.89 10.63
C LYS A 74 -26.68 -9.80 10.13
N MET A 75 -25.60 -9.54 10.87
CA MET A 75 -24.59 -8.56 10.51
C MET A 75 -23.75 -9.04 9.34
N VAL A 76 -23.34 -10.33 9.36
CA VAL A 76 -22.62 -10.94 8.24
C VAL A 76 -23.47 -10.93 6.98
N HIS A 77 -24.76 -11.24 7.08
CA HIS A 77 -25.68 -11.28 5.94
C HIS A 77 -25.89 -9.91 5.26
N TRP A 78 -26.10 -8.83 6.02
CA TRP A 78 -26.36 -7.50 5.40
C TRP A 78 -25.09 -6.75 4.97
N SER A 79 -23.93 -7.06 5.58
CA SER A 79 -22.66 -6.35 5.30
C SER A 79 -22.28 -6.23 3.81
N PRO A 80 -22.44 -7.24 2.94
CA PRO A 80 -22.09 -7.11 1.53
C PRO A 80 -23.05 -6.17 0.79
N GLY A 81 -24.32 -6.12 1.22
CA GLY A 81 -25.34 -5.22 0.69
C GLY A 81 -24.99 -3.76 0.94
N ILE A 82 -24.57 -3.41 2.16
CA ILE A 82 -24.07 -2.05 2.49
C ILE A 82 -22.85 -1.71 1.64
N MET A 83 -21.87 -2.61 1.60
CA MET A 83 -20.62 -2.39 0.88
C MET A 83 -20.88 -2.17 -0.62
N GLN A 84 -21.87 -2.87 -1.19
CA GLN A 84 -22.31 -2.67 -2.56
C GLN A 84 -22.98 -1.31 -2.76
N MET A 85 -23.88 -0.91 -1.86
CA MET A 85 -24.60 0.37 -1.93
C MET A 85 -23.65 1.57 -1.83
N CYS A 86 -22.60 1.47 -1.01
CA CYS A 86 -21.64 2.54 -0.78
C CYS A 86 -20.44 2.51 -1.74
N ARG A 87 -20.42 1.67 -2.79
CA ARG A 87 -19.33 1.70 -3.77
C ARG A 87 -19.37 3.02 -4.54
N LEU A 88 -18.30 3.79 -4.41
CA LEU A 88 -18.09 5.04 -5.14
C LEU A 88 -17.49 4.80 -6.55
N THR A 89 -17.18 3.56 -6.91
CA THR A 89 -16.71 3.21 -8.24
C THR A 89 -17.88 3.20 -9.22
N PRO A 90 -17.82 3.94 -10.35
CA PRO A 90 -18.86 3.87 -11.37
C PRO A 90 -19.02 2.43 -11.84
N GLN A 91 -20.24 1.88 -11.74
CA GLN A 91 -20.61 0.64 -12.43
C GLN A 91 -20.81 0.90 -13.92
N SER A 92 -19.78 1.38 -14.62
CA SER A 92 -19.72 1.30 -16.09
C SER A 92 -18.29 1.53 -16.55
N LEU A 93 -17.68 0.45 -17.02
CA LEU A 93 -16.77 0.37 -18.17
C LEU A 93 -16.16 -1.03 -18.15
N SER A 94 -17.00 -2.03 -18.39
CA SER A 94 -16.56 -3.20 -19.13
C SER A 94 -16.38 -2.76 -20.59
N LEU A 95 -15.13 -2.50 -20.98
CA LEU A 95 -14.69 -2.62 -22.36
C LEU A 95 -13.95 -3.95 -22.48
#